data_AF-A0A2K3MGB4-F1
#
_entry.id   AF-A0A2K3MGB4-F1
#
_cell.length_a   1.000
_cell.length_b   1.000
_cell.length_c   1.000
_cell.angle_alpha   90.00
_cell.angle_beta   90.00
_cell.angle_gamma   90.00
#
_symmetry.space_group_name_H-M   'P 1'
#
loop_
_entity.id
_entity.type
_entity.pdbx_description
1 polymer ?
#
loop_
_entity_poly.entity_id
_entity_poly.type
_entity_poly.pdbx_seq_one_letter_code
_entity_poly.pdbx_strand_id
1 'polypeptide(L)'
;MHASAKGSCMHLLKLDVTVLAATLFIPELSDARISWTKNAVLTTVVDDFFDVWSSEEEQVNLIQLVEKWDVDVNTVFCSEAVKIIYSAIQSTICEIGEKSVKWQGRNIKDNVIKI
;
A
#
# COMPACT_ATOMS: atom_id res chain seq x y z
N MET A 1 -4.79 -11.26 -24.14
CA MET A 1 -4.12 -9.93 -24.09
C MET A 1 -3.69 -9.58 -22.66
N HIS A 2 -3.03 -10.50 -21.93
CA HIS A 2 -2.85 -10.38 -20.47
C HIS A 2 -1.40 -10.18 -19.98
N ALA A 3 -0.43 -10.11 -20.90
CA ALA A 3 0.99 -9.92 -20.55
C ALA A 3 1.43 -8.45 -20.51
N SER A 4 0.59 -7.52 -20.99
CA SER A 4 0.99 -6.12 -21.22
C SER A 4 0.92 -5.23 -19.98
N ALA A 5 0.01 -5.52 -19.03
CA ALA A 5 -0.17 -4.71 -17.82
C ALA A 5 0.98 -4.93 -16.81
N LYS A 6 1.34 -6.21 -16.57
CA LYS A 6 2.42 -6.62 -15.64
C LYS A 6 3.77 -5.99 -15.96
N GLY A 7 4.09 -5.87 -17.26
CA GLY A 7 5.32 -5.23 -17.71
C GLY A 7 5.33 -3.71 -17.50
N SER A 8 4.17 -3.07 -17.60
CA SER A 8 4.02 -1.62 -17.48
C SER A 8 4.14 -1.16 -16.03
N CYS A 9 3.42 -1.82 -15.11
CA CYS A 9 3.41 -1.45 -13.68
C CYS A 9 4.81 -1.60 -13.04
N MET A 10 5.56 -2.63 -13.44
CA MET A 10 6.92 -2.87 -12.95
C MET A 10 7.96 -1.91 -13.57
N HIS A 11 7.72 -1.36 -14.77
CA HIS A 11 8.52 -0.27 -15.32
C HIS A 11 8.23 1.07 -14.63
N LEU A 12 6.96 1.32 -14.29
CA LEU A 12 6.55 2.50 -13.52
C LEU A 12 7.22 2.51 -12.15
N LEU A 13 7.21 1.40 -11.42
CA LEU A 13 7.93 1.25 -10.14
C LEU A 13 9.42 1.59 -10.24
N LYS A 14 10.10 1.12 -11.29
CA LYS A 14 11.52 1.43 -11.51
C LYS A 14 11.75 2.92 -11.76
N LEU A 15 10.87 3.55 -12.53
CA LEU A 15 10.96 4.97 -12.81
C LEU A 15 10.73 5.79 -11.54
N ASP A 16 9.70 5.45 -10.75
CA ASP A 16 9.34 6.14 -9.52
C ASP A 16 10.45 6.05 -8.46
N VAL A 17 11.06 4.88 -8.28
CA VAL A 17 12.19 4.72 -7.34
C VAL A 17 13.40 5.54 -7.79
N THR A 18 13.66 5.64 -9.10
CA THR A 18 14.77 6.42 -9.64
C THR A 18 14.55 7.93 -9.46
N VAL A 19 13.33 8.41 -9.73
CA VAL A 19 12.94 9.80 -9.51
C VAL A 19 12.99 10.16 -8.02
N LEU A 20 12.55 9.25 -7.16
CA LEU A 20 12.59 9.46 -5.71
C LEU A 20 14.03 9.50 -5.18
N ALA A 21 14.90 8.62 -5.66
CA ALA A 21 16.32 8.62 -5.28
C ALA A 21 17.03 9.90 -5.75
N ALA A 22 16.64 10.45 -6.91
CA ALA A 22 17.17 11.70 -7.44
C ALA A 22 16.67 12.95 -6.67
N THR A 23 15.47 12.90 -6.09
CA THR A 23 14.84 14.05 -5.40
C THR A 23 15.06 14.04 -3.89
N LEU A 24 15.05 12.85 -3.27
CA LEU A 24 15.26 12.65 -1.84
C LEU A 24 16.63 12.00 -1.58
N PHE A 25 17.71 12.46 -2.21
CA PHE A 25 19.03 11.82 -2.14
C PHE A 25 19.75 11.97 -0.79
N ILE A 26 19.31 12.92 0.04
CA ILE A 26 19.94 13.25 1.33
C ILE A 26 19.72 12.09 2.34
N PRO A 27 20.76 11.59 3.05
CA PRO A 27 20.66 10.41 3.92
C PRO A 27 19.53 10.49 4.97
N GLU A 28 19.32 11.68 5.54
CA GLU A 28 18.32 11.99 6.55
C GLU A 28 16.88 11.71 6.08
N LEU A 29 16.64 11.67 4.76
CA LEU A 29 15.35 11.37 4.14
C LEU A 29 15.11 9.86 3.91
N SER A 30 15.91 8.99 4.52
CA SER A 30 15.76 7.53 4.40
C SER A 30 14.36 7.03 4.76
N ASP A 31 13.76 7.57 5.84
CA ASP A 31 12.40 7.22 6.26
C ASP A 31 11.37 7.52 5.16
N ALA A 32 11.52 8.64 4.45
CA ALA A 32 10.67 9.02 3.34
C ALA A 32 10.86 8.09 2.13
N ARG A 33 12.11 7.75 1.80
CA ARG A 33 12.41 6.80 0.70
C ARG A 33 11.83 5.41 0.96
N ILE A 34 11.99 4.90 2.18
CA ILE A 34 11.46 3.59 2.57
C ILE A 34 9.92 3.62 2.55
N SER A 35 9.31 4.67 3.10
CA SER A 35 7.84 4.80 3.14
C SER A 35 7.26 4.88 1.73
N TRP A 36 7.89 5.64 0.82
CA TRP A 36 7.47 5.70 -0.57
C TRP A 36 7.55 4.35 -1.26
N THR A 37 8.71 3.67 -1.19
CA THR A 37 8.91 2.38 -1.85
C THR A 37 7.91 1.33 -1.36
N LYS A 38 7.61 1.27 -0.05
CA LYS A 38 6.59 0.37 0.50
C LYS A 38 5.20 0.63 -0.09
N ASN A 39 4.78 1.90 -0.12
CA ASN A 39 3.49 2.27 -0.71
C ASN A 39 3.44 1.97 -2.20
N ALA A 40 4.49 2.32 -2.95
CA ALA A 40 4.56 2.10 -4.38
C ALA A 40 4.37 0.62 -4.73
N VAL A 41 5.10 -0.28 -4.06
CA VAL A 41 4.95 -1.73 -4.25
C VAL A 41 3.53 -2.18 -3.90
N LEU A 42 2.98 -1.74 -2.77
CA LEU A 42 1.61 -2.10 -2.38
C LEU A 42 0.57 -1.62 -3.39
N THR A 43 0.69 -0.39 -3.91
CA THR A 43 -0.23 0.11 -4.93
C THR A 43 -0.22 -0.74 -6.18
N THR A 44 0.94 -1.26 -6.62
CA THR A 44 0.96 -2.17 -7.79
C THR A 44 0.32 -3.52 -7.51
N VAL A 45 0.47 -4.04 -6.28
CA VAL A 45 -0.16 -5.31 -5.89
C VAL A 45 -1.68 -5.12 -5.85
N VAL A 46 -2.16 -4.00 -5.33
CA VAL A 46 -3.58 -3.66 -5.27
C VAL A 46 -4.15 -3.39 -6.67
N ASP A 47 -3.45 -2.65 -7.52
CA ASP A 47 -3.81 -2.39 -8.92
C ASP A 47 -4.02 -3.70 -9.70
N ASP A 48 -3.02 -4.59 -9.69
CA ASP A 48 -3.13 -5.91 -10.33
C ASP A 48 -4.24 -6.77 -9.69
N PHE A 49 -4.48 -6.63 -8.38
CA PHE A 49 -5.57 -7.33 -7.70
C PHE A 49 -6.93 -6.92 -8.27
N PHE A 50 -7.22 -5.62 -8.42
CA PHE A 50 -8.50 -5.13 -8.94
C PHE A 50 -8.66 -5.35 -10.46
N ASP A 51 -7.58 -5.28 -11.24
CA ASP A 51 -7.69 -5.32 -12.70
C ASP A 51 -7.65 -6.75 -13.29
N VAL A 52 -6.90 -7.67 -12.67
CA VAL A 52 -6.59 -8.97 -13.32
C VAL A 52 -6.56 -10.19 -12.40
N TRP A 53 -6.29 -10.04 -11.10
CA TRP A 53 -5.93 -11.18 -10.25
C TRP A 53 -7.04 -11.68 -9.31
N SER A 54 -8.12 -10.92 -9.12
CA SER A 54 -9.19 -11.26 -8.17
C SER A 54 -10.58 -11.34 -8.79
N SER A 55 -11.49 -11.97 -8.06
CA SER A 55 -12.93 -11.92 -8.34
C SER A 55 -13.58 -10.66 -7.78
N GLU A 56 -14.74 -10.27 -8.31
CA GLU A 56 -15.52 -9.12 -7.80
C GLU A 56 -15.83 -9.25 -6.29
N GLU A 57 -16.13 -10.46 -5.81
CA GLU A 57 -16.37 -10.72 -4.38
C GLU A 57 -15.13 -10.40 -3.53
N GLU A 58 -13.94 -10.81 -3.98
CA GLU A 58 -12.69 -10.53 -3.29
C GLU A 58 -12.34 -9.03 -3.28
N GLN A 59 -12.65 -8.33 -4.38
CA GLN A 59 -12.51 -6.88 -4.47
C GLN A 59 -13.40 -6.16 -3.46
N VAL A 60 -14.69 -6.53 -3.41
CA VAL A 60 -15.65 -5.98 -2.44
C VAL A 60 -15.21 -6.27 -1.00
N ASN A 61 -14.73 -7.48 -0.72
CA ASN A 61 -14.22 -7.84 0.59
C ASN A 61 -13.03 -6.95 1.01
N LEU A 62 -12.09 -6.69 0.10
CA LEU A 62 -10.95 -5.82 0.38
C LEU A 62 -11.38 -4.37 0.63
N ILE A 63 -12.32 -3.83 -0.17
CA ILE A 63 -12.88 -2.48 0.02
C ILE A 63 -13.50 -2.36 1.41
N GLN A 64 -14.38 -3.30 1.79
CA GLN A 64 -15.06 -3.28 3.09
C GLN A 64 -14.10 -3.34 4.27
N LEU A 65 -13.01 -4.10 4.14
CA LEU A 65 -11.98 -4.18 5.18
C LEU A 65 -11.26 -2.82 5.33
N VAL A 66 -10.89 -2.18 4.22
CA VAL A 66 -10.22 -0.87 4.24
C VAL A 66 -11.14 0.22 4.79
N GLU A 67 -12.42 0.24 4.42
CA GLU A 67 -13.41 1.21 4.92
C GLU A 67 -13.65 1.09 6.43
N LYS A 68 -13.69 -0.15 6.96
CA LYS A 68 -13.87 -0.38 8.40
C LYS A 68 -12.59 -0.15 9.18
N TRP A 69 -11.42 -0.44 8.59
CA TRP A 69 -10.04 -0.25 9.07
C TRP A 69 -9.63 -0.96 10.37
N ASP A 70 -10.52 -1.08 11.36
CA ASP A 70 -10.27 -1.66 12.68
C ASP A 70 -10.92 -3.04 12.80
N VAL A 71 -10.65 -3.90 11.80
CA VAL A 71 -11.20 -5.25 11.71
C VAL A 71 -10.11 -6.28 12.00
N ASP A 72 -10.40 -7.26 12.86
CA ASP A 72 -9.57 -8.46 12.99
C ASP A 72 -9.79 -9.35 11.77
N VAL A 73 -8.84 -9.30 10.85
CA VAL A 73 -8.85 -10.04 9.58
C VAL A 73 -8.99 -11.56 9.74
N ASN A 74 -8.60 -12.12 10.90
CA ASN A 74 -8.73 -13.55 11.18
C ASN A 74 -10.18 -13.96 11.45
N THR A 75 -11.02 -13.01 11.87
CA THR A 75 -12.44 -13.23 12.15
C THR A 75 -13.31 -13.07 10.91
N VAL A 76 -12.75 -12.55 9.81
CA VAL A 76 -13.48 -12.29 8.57
C VAL A 76 -13.41 -13.51 7.64
N PHE A 77 -14.56 -13.83 7.05
CA PHE A 77 -14.68 -14.87 6.05
C PHE A 77 -14.39 -14.28 4.66
N CYS A 78 -13.12 -14.23 4.30
CA CYS A 78 -12.64 -13.84 2.97
C CYS A 78 -11.44 -14.70 2.55
N SER A 79 -11.00 -14.56 1.30
CA SER A 79 -9.89 -15.33 0.75
C SER A 79 -8.55 -14.97 1.41
N GLU A 80 -7.61 -15.92 1.43
CA GLU A 80 -6.29 -15.71 2.02
C GLU A 80 -5.53 -14.55 1.35
N ALA A 81 -5.72 -14.37 0.04
CA ALA A 81 -5.14 -13.26 -0.71
C ALA A 81 -5.63 -11.91 -0.17
N VAL A 82 -6.94 -11.76 0.06
CA VAL A 82 -7.53 -10.54 0.68
C VAL A 82 -6.92 -10.30 2.06
N LYS A 83 -6.79 -11.34 2.88
CA LYS A 83 -6.24 -11.22 4.24
C LYS A 83 -4.79 -10.73 4.23
N ILE A 84 -3.97 -11.28 3.34
CA ILE A 84 -2.56 -10.90 3.18
C ILE A 84 -2.45 -9.45 2.73
N ILE A 85 -3.18 -9.06 1.67
CA ILE A 85 -3.13 -7.69 1.12
C ILE A 85 -3.59 -6.68 2.17
N TYR A 86 -4.73 -6.93 2.82
CA TYR A 86 -5.24 -6.04 3.85
C TYR A 86 -4.26 -5.89 5.03
N SER A 87 -3.69 -7.01 5.52
CA SER A 87 -2.69 -6.96 6.59
C SER A 87 -1.46 -6.15 6.20
N ALA A 88 -1.02 -6.25 4.94
CA ALA A 88 0.12 -5.49 4.42
C ALA A 88 -0.19 -3.98 4.32
N ILE A 89 -1.40 -3.62 3.88
CA ILE A 89 -1.89 -2.23 3.86
C ILE A 89 -1.95 -1.67 5.30
N GLN A 90 -2.64 -2.38 6.20
CA GLN A 90 -2.87 -1.94 7.57
C GLN A 90 -1.55 -1.74 8.33
N SER A 91 -0.65 -2.73 8.27
CA SER A 91 0.66 -2.64 8.91
C SER A 91 1.52 -1.50 8.37
N THR A 92 1.52 -1.30 7.05
CA THR A 92 2.31 -0.22 6.42
C THR A 92 1.81 1.16 6.81
N ILE A 93 0.50 1.38 6.81
CA ILE A 93 -0.09 2.68 7.21
C ILE A 93 0.13 2.93 8.71
N CYS A 94 0.01 1.91 9.57
CA CYS A 94 0.32 2.04 10.99
C CYS A 94 1.79 2.42 11.21
N GLU A 95 2.73 1.74 10.55
CA GLU A 95 4.17 2.06 10.62
C GLU A 95 4.47 3.50 10.18
N ILE A 96 3.85 3.95 9.08
CA ILE A 96 4.02 5.32 8.57
C ILE A 96 3.42 6.33 9.54
N GLY A 97 2.26 6.03 10.11
CA GLY A 97 1.62 6.83 11.15
C GLY A 97 2.55 7.01 12.36
N GLU A 98 3.16 5.94 12.85
CA GLU A 98 4.13 5.99 13.94
C GLU A 98 5.38 6.81 13.59
N LYS A 99 5.97 6.56 12.41
CA LYS A 99 7.14 7.32 11.92
C LYS A 99 6.85 8.79 11.71
N SER A 100 5.63 9.16 11.38
CA SER A 100 5.24 10.56 11.14
C SER A 100 5.37 11.44 12.38
N VAL A 101 5.29 10.88 13.59
CA VAL A 101 5.44 11.65 14.85
C VAL A 101 6.79 12.34 14.91
N LYS A 102 7.85 11.66 14.48
CA LYS A 102 9.22 12.21 14.42
C LYS A 102 9.32 13.43 13.50
N TRP A 103 8.57 13.44 12.41
CA TRP A 103 8.72 14.44 11.33
C TRP A 103 7.65 15.53 11.35
N GLN A 104 6.46 15.25 11.89
CA GLN A 104 5.31 16.16 11.91
C GLN A 104 4.82 16.49 13.33
N GLY A 105 5.42 15.90 14.37
CA GLY A 105 5.00 16.09 15.76
C GLY A 105 3.64 15.46 16.10
N ARG A 106 3.03 14.72 15.18
CA ARG A 106 1.72 14.08 15.32
C ARG A 106 1.65 12.81 14.48
N ASN A 107 0.80 11.87 14.89
CA ASN A 107 0.51 10.66 14.10
C ASN A 107 -0.50 11.00 12.99
N ILE A 108 -0.16 10.70 11.74
CA ILE A 108 -1.02 10.98 10.58
C ILE A 108 -1.92 9.81 10.14
N LYS A 109 -1.87 8.66 10.83
CA LYS A 109 -2.65 7.47 10.47
C LYS A 109 -4.11 7.81 10.20
N ASP A 110 -4.73 8.56 11.11
CA ASP A 110 -6.15 8.92 11.01
C ASP A 110 -6.44 9.87 9.83
N ASN A 111 -5.44 10.61 9.33
CA ASN A 111 -5.57 11.39 8.10
C ASN A 111 -5.50 10.51 6.85
N VAL A 112 -4.69 9.44 6.88
CA VAL A 112 -4.50 8.54 5.75
C VAL A 112 -5.69 7.61 5.56
N ILE A 113 -6.35 7.19 6.63
CA ILE A 113 -7.49 6.25 6.57
C ILE A 113 -8.83 6.92 6.24
N LYS A 114 -8.94 8.25 6.40
CA LYS A 114 -10.18 9.03 6.22
C LYS A 114 -10.42 9.47 4.76
N ILE A 115 -10.07 8.64 3.79
CA ILE A 115 -10.24 8.95 2.36
C ILE A 115 -11.73 9.01 2.01
#